data_AF-A0A3D2MHG9-F1
#
_entry.id   AF-A0A3D2MHG9-F1
#
_cell.length_a   1.000
_cell.length_b   1.000
_cell.length_c   1.000
_cell.angle_alpha   90.00
_cell.angle_beta   90.00
_cell.angle_gamma   90.00
#
_symmetry.space_group_name_H-M   'P 1'
#
loop_
_entity.id
_entity.type
_entity.pdbx_description
1 polymer ?
#
loop_
_entity_poly.entity_id
_entity_poly.type
_entity_poly.pdbx_seq_one_letter_code
_entity_poly.pdbx_strand_id
1 'polypeptide(L)' 'MTRTFIALELDESLQRYLGETIRQLAQELHGPALRWVDPAGIHLTLAFLGDLNDEQLAEAMRATERAA' A
#
# COMPACT_ATOMS: atom_id res chain seq x y z
N MET A 1 -8.33 18.19 -0.99
CA MET A 1 -7.27 17.62 -0.14
C MET A 1 -7.22 16.13 -0.40
N THR A 2 -6.02 15.58 -0.50
CA THR A 2 -5.76 14.20 -0.89
C THR A 2 -4.97 13.51 0.21
N ARG A 3 -5.47 12.37 0.70
CA ARG A 3 -4.74 11.55 1.67
C ARG A 3 -3.59 10.84 0.97
N THR A 4 -2.36 11.15 1.35
CA THR A 4 -1.15 10.78 0.61
C THR A 4 -0.16 10.03 1.48
N PHE A 5 0.57 9.12 0.86
CA PHE A 5 1.70 8.39 1.44
C PHE A 5 2.71 8.07 0.32
N ILE A 6 3.93 7.73 0.72
CA ILE A 6 4.99 7.23 -0.17
C ILE A 6 5.08 5.71 0.02
N ALA A 7 5.14 4.96 -1.07
CA ALA A 7 5.22 3.51 -1.03
C ALA A 7 6.18 2.93 -2.06
N LEU A 8 6.63 1.71 -1.77
CA LEU A 8 7.29 0.84 -2.75
C LEU A 8 6.27 -0.17 -3.27
N GLU A 9 6.19 -0.25 -4.60
CA GLU A 9 5.47 -1.33 -5.27
C GLU A 9 6.21 -2.66 -5.02
N LEU A 10 5.44 -3.72 -4.82
CA LEU A 10 5.98 -5.06 -4.71
C LEU A 10 6.01 -5.69 -6.10
N ASP A 11 7.08 -6.43 -6.40
CA ASP A 11 7.13 -7.21 -7.64
C ASP A 11 6.06 -8.31 -7.68
N GLU A 12 5.79 -8.83 -8.88
CA GLU A 12 4.77 -9.87 -9.09
C GLU A 12 5.01 -11.15 -8.28
N SER A 13 6.28 -11.47 -7.96
CA SER A 13 6.63 -12.68 -7.22
C SER A 13 6.19 -12.55 -5.76
N LEU A 14 6.44 -11.39 -5.16
CA LEU A 14 6.02 -11.05 -3.80
C LEU A 14 4.50 -10.91 -3.72
N GLN A 15 3.86 -10.25 -4.68
CA GLN A 15 2.40 -10.15 -4.73
C GLN A 15 1.72 -11.53 -4.78
N ARG A 16 2.27 -12.46 -5.59
CA ARG A 16 1.76 -13.83 -5.69
C ARG A 16 1.90 -14.59 -4.37
N TYR A 17 3.09 -14.53 -3.77
CA TYR A 17 3.37 -15.16 -2.47
C TYR A 17 2.43 -14.66 -1.36
N LEU A 18 2.25 -13.34 -1.28
CA LEU A 18 1.33 -12.74 -0.29
C LEU A 18 -0.12 -13.10 -0.59
N GLY A 19 -0.52 -13.17 -1.86
CA GLY A 19 -1.86 -13.61 -2.26
C GLY A 19 -2.16 -15.06 -1.88
N GLU A 20 -1.19 -15.96 -1.98
CA GLU A 20 -1.32 -17.34 -1.50
C GLU A 20 -1.42 -17.40 0.03
N THR A 21 -0.58 -16.63 0.72
CA THR A 21 -0.58 -16.53 2.19
C THR A 21 -1.91 -16.01 2.72
N ILE A 22 -2.44 -14.93 2.14
CA ILE A 22 -3.75 -14.35 2.49
C ILE A 22 -4.86 -15.38 2.29
N ARG A 23 -4.81 -16.15 1.19
CA ARG A 23 -5.81 -17.18 0.90
C ARG A 23 -5.82 -18.30 1.92
N GLN A 24 -4.63 -18.77 2.34
CA GLN A 24 -4.49 -19.78 3.39
C GLN A 24 -5.04 -19.24 4.72
N LEU A 25 -4.62 -18.04 5.12
CA LEU A 25 -5.09 -17.42 6.36
C LEU A 25 -6.60 -17.15 6.36
N ALA A 26 -7.17 -16.76 5.23
CA ALA A 26 -8.61 -16.56 5.10
C ALA A 26 -9.41 -17.87 5.25
N GLN A 27 -8.80 -19.02 4.95
CA GLN A 27 -9.41 -20.34 5.16
C GLN A 27 -9.29 -20.80 6.62
N GLU A 28 -8.21 -20.46 7.31
CA GLU A 28 -7.96 -20.87 8.69
C GLU A 28 -8.62 -19.94 9.72
N LEU A 29 -8.67 -18.64 9.43
CA LEU A 29 -9.20 -17.62 10.31
C LEU A 29 -10.66 -17.34 9.98
N HIS A 30 -11.55 -17.91 10.79
CA HIS A 30 -12.98 -17.62 10.72
C HIS A 30 -13.35 -16.60 11.80
N GLY A 31 -13.80 -15.42 11.38
CA GLY A 31 -14.31 -14.38 12.26
C GLY A 31 -15.20 -13.40 11.51
N PRO A 32 -16.34 -12.97 12.08
CA PRO A 32 -17.16 -11.95 11.45
C PRO A 32 -16.36 -10.65 11.41
N ALA A 33 -16.10 -10.14 10.20
CA ALA A 33 -15.47 -8.85 9.89
C ALA A 33 -13.96 -8.79 9.58
N LEU A 34 -13.27 -9.89 9.23
CA LEU A 34 -11.95 -9.75 8.61
C LEU A 34 -12.07 -9.25 7.16
N ARG A 35 -11.47 -8.09 6.87
CA ARG A 35 -11.36 -7.56 5.50
C ARG A 35 -9.92 -7.70 5.03
N TRP A 36 -9.72 -8.57 4.04
CA TRP A 36 -8.43 -8.77 3.39
C TRP A 36 -8.18 -7.70 2.33
N VAL A 37 -6.94 -7.27 2.20
CA VAL A 37 -6.50 -6.38 1.12
C VAL A 37 -6.38 -7.18 -0.18
N ASP A 38 -6.65 -6.54 -1.32
CA ASP A 38 -6.39 -7.12 -2.63
C ASP A 38 -4.87 -7.27 -2.84
N PRO A 39 -4.36 -8.51 -3.08
CA PRO A 39 -2.94 -8.75 -3.34
C PRO A 39 -2.33 -7.86 -4.44
N ALA A 40 -3.10 -7.51 -5.47
CA ALA A 40 -2.61 -6.66 -6.57
C ALA A 40 -2.37 -5.20 -6.14
N GLY A 41 -3.01 -4.75 -5.06
CA GLY A 41 -2.85 -3.41 -4.49
C GLY A 41 -1.88 -3.35 -3.30
N ILE A 42 -1.27 -4.47 -2.91
CA ILE A 42 -0.34 -4.50 -1.78
C ILE A 42 0.95 -3.78 -2.15
N HIS A 43 1.36 -2.88 -1.26
CA HIS A 43 2.57 -2.10 -1.33
C HIS A 43 3.18 -1.98 0.07
N LEU A 44 4.47 -1.63 0.12
CA LEU A 44 5.13 -1.27 1.38
C LEU A 44 5.10 0.25 1.56
N THR A 45 4.28 0.72 2.50
CA THR A 45 4.25 2.14 2.86
C THR A 45 5.54 2.53 3.59
N LEU A 46 6.24 3.54 3.06
CA LEU A 46 7.46 4.10 3.65
C LEU A 46 7.16 5.26 4.61
N ALA A 47 6.27 6.16 4.21
CA ALA A 47 5.92 7.35 4.98
C ALA A 47 4.47 7.77 4.75
N PHE A 48 3.73 8.03 5.82
CA PHE A 48 2.37 8.56 5.75
C PHE A 48 2.40 10.09 5.88
N LEU A 49 1.87 10.81 4.88
CA LEU A 49 1.94 12.27 4.80
C LEU A 49 0.65 12.96 5.24
N GLY A 50 -0.43 12.20 5.46
CA GLY A 50 -1.74 12.77 5.83
C GLY A 50 -2.45 13.39 4.63
N ASP A 51 -3.28 14.40 4.89
CA ASP A 51 -4.04 15.10 3.86
C ASP A 51 -3.24 16.30 3.32
N LEU A 52 -2.98 16.29 2.02
CA LEU A 52 -2.24 17.34 1.32
C LEU A 52 -3.18 18.17 0.43
N ASN A 53 -2.93 19.47 0.33
CA ASN A 53 -3.48 20.29 -0.75
C ASN A 53 -2.66 20.12 -2.04
N ASP A 54 -3.12 20.72 -3.14
CA ASP A 54 -2.52 20.50 -4.46
C ASP A 54 -1.05 20.98 -4.55
N GLU A 55 -0.71 22.07 -3.85
CA GLU A 55 0.66 22.60 -3.79
C GLU A 55 1.59 21.67 -3.00
N GLN A 56 1.12 21.19 -1.84
CA GLN A 56 1.84 20.23 -1.00
C GLN A 56 2.01 18.88 -1.71
N LEU A 57 1.00 18.43 -2.45
CA LEU A 57 1.06 17.20 -3.24
C LEU A 57 2.13 17.32 -4.34
N ALA A 58 2.16 18.44 -5.05
CA ALA A 58 3.18 18.69 -6.07
C ALA A 58 4.61 18.73 -5.48
N GLU A 59 4.80 19.29 -4.28
CA GLU A 59 6.10 19.25 -3.61
C GLU A 59 6.46 17.85 -3.14
N ALA A 60 5.51 17.09 -2.60
CA ALA A 60 5.74 15.70 -2.18
C ALA A 60 6.19 14.83 -3.37
N MET A 61 5.59 15.02 -4.55
CA MET A 61 6.02 14.33 -5.78
C MET A 61 7.48 14.66 -6.12
N ARG A 62 7.83 15.96 -6.21
CA ARG A 62 9.21 16.39 -6.51
C ARG A 62 10.22 15.91 -5.47
N ALA A 63 9.87 15.93 -4.19
CA ALA A 63 10.75 15.48 -3.12
C ALA A 63 10.99 13.96 -3.20
N THR A 64 9.96 13.19 -3.55
CA THR A 64 10.06 11.74 -3.72
C THR A 64 10.93 11.39 -4.93
N GLU A 65 10.75 12.08 -6.07
CA GLU A 65 11.59 11.90 -7.26
C GLU A 65 13.09 12.15 -7.00
N ARG A 66 13.43 13.13 -6.15
CA ARG A 66 14.82 13.42 -5.77
C ARG A 66 15.44 12.37 -4.85
N ALA A 67 14.61 11.61 -4.12
CA ALA A 67 15.04 10.65 -3.12
C ALA A 67 15.12 9.21 -3.65
N ALA A 68 14.50 8.94 -4.80
CA ALA A 68 14.56 7.67 -5.52
C ALA A 68 15.89 7.50 -6.27
#